data_AF-A0A0D9VDB1-F1
#
_entry.id   AF-A0A0D9VDB1-F1
#
_cell.length_a   1.000
_cell.length_b   1.000
_cell.length_c   1.000
_cell.angle_alpha   90.00
_cell.angle_beta   90.00
_cell.angle_gamma   90.00
#
_symmetry.space_group_name_H-M   'P 1'
#
loop_
_entity.id
_entity.type
_entity.pdbx_description
1 polymer ?
#
loop_
_entity_poly.entity_id
_entity_poly.type
_entity_poly.pdbx_seq_one_letter_code
_entity_poly.pdbx_strand_id
1 'polypeptide(L)'
;MAPRLLQTPIVARHAEPLTEQQAAGVYGVQQSAREREEALDHDLQATHRALSDVVSSDTLLCPPTAAYSDVGMAHLSLAIANLTSLEAFVRQADALRLQTLYKLPQILTARQSARCFLAIADHSHRLRALTSLWLSRPRHPDQPPPPSAGAGAGGRIHP
;
A
#
# COMPACT_ATOMS: atom_id res chain seq x y z
N MET A 1 3.78 3.96 -3.16
CA MET A 1 2.42 4.16 -2.59
C MET A 1 2.59 5.26 -1.56
N ALA A 2 2.45 6.52 -1.97
CA ALA A 2 3.04 7.64 -1.23
C ALA A 2 2.14 8.13 -0.09
N PRO A 3 2.59 8.16 1.18
CA PRO A 3 1.91 8.95 2.19
C PRO A 3 2.21 10.44 2.01
N ARG A 4 1.52 11.06 1.04
CA ARG A 4 1.27 12.52 0.96
C ARG A 4 0.46 13.06 2.16
N LEU A 5 0.40 12.33 3.28
CA LEU A 5 -0.30 12.66 4.52
C LEU A 5 0.26 13.93 5.18
N LEU A 6 1.44 14.40 4.76
CA LEU A 6 2.02 15.69 5.19
C LEU A 6 1.74 16.86 4.21
N GLN A 7 1.19 16.60 3.02
CA GLN A 7 0.95 17.64 2.00
C GLN A 7 -0.44 18.29 2.07
N THR A 8 -1.36 17.82 2.92
CA THR A 8 -2.61 18.55 3.11
C THR A 8 -2.37 19.77 4.00
N PRO A 9 -2.58 21.01 3.51
CA PRO A 9 -2.49 22.24 4.30
C PRO A 9 -3.71 22.37 5.24
N ILE A 10 -4.12 21.28 5.90
CA ILE A 10 -5.17 21.29 6.92
C ILE A 10 -4.61 21.91 8.21
N VAL A 11 -3.30 21.77 8.46
CA VAL A 11 -2.60 22.41 9.59
C VAL A 11 -2.52 23.94 9.43
N ALA A 12 -2.46 24.46 8.20
CA ALA A 12 -2.27 25.89 7.95
C ALA A 12 -3.55 26.73 8.09
N ARG A 13 -4.75 26.15 7.91
CA ARG A 13 -6.00 26.93 7.88
C ARG A 13 -6.71 27.08 9.23
N HIS A 14 -6.31 26.34 10.27
CA HIS A 14 -7.03 26.32 11.57
C HIS A 14 -6.13 26.45 12.81
N ALA A 15 -4.83 26.70 12.62
CA ALA A 15 -3.93 26.97 13.73
C ALA A 15 -3.91 28.47 14.04
N GLU A 16 -4.03 28.81 15.32
CA GLU A 16 -3.40 30.01 15.88
C GLU A 16 -2.03 30.21 15.20
N PRO A 17 -1.68 31.43 14.75
CA PRO A 17 -0.44 31.65 14.02
C PRO A 17 0.73 31.07 14.80
N LEU A 18 1.45 30.14 14.17
CA LEU A 18 2.67 29.56 14.71
C LEU A 18 3.70 30.67 14.83
N THR A 19 4.51 30.63 15.89
CA THR A 19 5.69 31.50 15.94
C THR A 19 6.71 31.04 14.87
N GLU A 20 7.60 31.93 14.44
CA GLU A 20 8.63 31.59 13.45
C GLU A 20 9.48 30.39 13.88
N GLN A 21 9.81 30.30 15.17
CA GLN A 21 10.54 29.18 15.73
C GLN A 21 9.75 27.86 15.64
N GLN A 22 8.44 27.89 15.93
CA GLN A 22 7.58 26.71 15.79
C GLN A 22 7.45 26.29 14.33
N ALA A 23 7.28 27.25 13.42
CA ALA A 23 7.19 26.98 11.99
C ALA A 23 8.48 26.32 11.45
N ALA A 24 9.65 26.87 11.80
CA ALA A 24 10.94 26.29 11.44
C ALA A 24 11.11 24.87 12.01
N GLY A 25 10.71 24.64 13.26
CA GLY A 25 10.74 23.32 13.88
C GLY A 25 9.83 22.30 13.18
N VAL A 26 8.59 22.67 12.87
CA VAL A 26 7.64 21.82 12.14
C VAL A 26 8.17 21.50 10.75
N TYR A 27 8.75 22.49 10.05
CA TYR A 27 9.38 22.27 8.74
C TYR A 27 10.53 21.26 8.83
N GLY A 28 11.40 21.36 9.84
CA GLY A 28 12.47 20.39 10.06
C GLY A 28 11.96 18.96 10.31
N VAL A 29 10.89 18.79 11.08
CA VAL A 29 10.24 17.48 11.29
C VAL A 29 9.68 16.94 9.98
N GLN A 30 9.01 17.78 9.19
CA GLN A 30 8.45 17.42 7.89
C GLN A 30 9.53 17.00 6.89
N GLN A 31 10.61 17.77 6.80
CA GLN A 31 11.72 17.49 5.89
C GLN A 31 12.39 16.16 6.23
N SER A 32 12.72 15.96 7.51
CA SER A 32 13.34 14.71 7.97
C SER A 32 12.41 13.50 7.79
N ALA A 33 11.10 13.68 7.94
CA ALA A 33 10.13 12.64 7.66
C ALA A 33 10.13 12.27 6.18
N ARG A 34 10.12 13.29 5.31
CA ARG A 34 10.07 13.15 3.87
C ARG A 34 11.30 12.45 3.30
N GLU A 35 12.49 12.79 3.77
CA GLU A 35 13.73 12.12 3.36
C GLU A 35 13.70 10.62 3.66
N ARG A 36 13.21 10.24 4.85
CA ARG A 36 13.06 8.81 5.20
C ARG A 36 11.94 8.14 4.40
N GLU A 37 10.83 8.83 4.16
CA GLU A 37 9.74 8.32 3.33
C GLU A 37 10.22 8.06 1.89
N GLU A 38 11.00 8.97 1.32
CA GLU A 38 11.57 8.82 -0.03
C GLU A 38 12.53 7.65 -0.12
N ALA A 39 13.37 7.43 0.92
CA ALA A 39 14.21 6.24 1.01
C ALA A 39 13.37 4.94 1.10
N LEU A 40 12.34 4.93 1.94
CA LEU A 40 11.44 3.78 2.08
C LEU A 40 10.68 3.47 0.79
N ASP A 41 10.19 4.48 0.06
CA ASP A 41 9.49 4.26 -1.21
C ASP A 41 10.46 3.75 -2.30
N HIS A 42 11.72 4.22 -2.30
CA HIS A 42 12.75 3.69 -3.19
C HIS A 42 13.01 2.19 -2.94
N ASP A 43 13.21 1.81 -1.68
CA ASP A 43 13.46 0.43 -1.28
C ASP A 43 12.24 -0.47 -1.60
N LEU A 44 11.03 0.03 -1.30
CA LEU A 44 9.78 -0.65 -1.63
C LEU A 44 9.65 -0.91 -3.14
N GLN A 45 9.96 0.09 -3.98
CA GLN A 45 9.92 -0.06 -5.43
C GLN A 45 10.94 -1.11 -5.91
N ALA A 46 12.14 -1.13 -5.34
CA ALA A 46 13.16 -2.13 -5.67
C ALA A 46 12.69 -3.54 -5.30
N THR A 47 12.12 -3.74 -4.11
CA THR A 47 11.56 -5.04 -3.70
C THR A 47 10.37 -5.46 -4.56
N HIS A 48 9.50 -4.53 -4.96
CA HIS A 48 8.38 -4.85 -5.86
C HIS A 48 8.87 -5.31 -7.24
N ARG A 49 9.90 -4.68 -7.80
CA ARG A 49 10.51 -5.14 -9.07
C ARG A 49 11.10 -6.55 -8.92
N ALA A 50 11.89 -6.77 -7.86
CA ALA A 50 12.47 -8.09 -7.58
C ALA A 50 11.40 -9.18 -7.42
N LEU A 51 10.28 -8.89 -6.76
CA LEU A 51 9.14 -9.79 -6.67
C LEU A 51 8.51 -10.09 -8.03
N SER A 52 8.30 -9.06 -8.83
CA SER A 52 7.73 -9.20 -10.17
C SER A 52 8.60 -10.10 -11.05
N ASP A 53 9.92 -9.93 -10.98
CA ASP A 53 10.88 -10.74 -11.74
C ASP A 53 10.85 -12.21 -11.32
N VAL A 54 10.77 -12.48 -10.00
CA VAL A 54 10.68 -13.85 -9.47
C VAL A 54 9.37 -14.52 -9.86
N VAL A 55 8.24 -13.81 -9.78
CA VAL A 55 6.92 -14.36 -10.13
C VAL A 55 6.76 -14.57 -11.63
N SER A 56 7.39 -13.72 -12.45
CA SER A 56 7.34 -13.85 -13.92
C SER A 56 8.33 -14.88 -14.46
N SER A 57 9.16 -15.47 -13.61
CA SER A 57 10.13 -16.49 -14.02
C SER A 57 9.43 -17.84 -14.28
N ASP A 58 9.66 -18.41 -15.47
CA ASP A 58 9.08 -19.70 -15.90
C ASP A 58 9.48 -20.90 -15.03
N THR A 59 10.46 -20.72 -14.13
CA THR A 59 10.95 -21.72 -13.17
C THR A 59 9.86 -22.22 -12.21
N LEU A 60 8.78 -21.46 -12.00
CA LEU A 60 7.63 -21.86 -11.17
C LEU A 60 6.53 -22.61 -11.96
N LEU A 61 6.58 -22.60 -13.29
CA LEU A 61 5.50 -23.11 -14.17
C LEU A 61 5.76 -24.53 -14.70
N CYS A 62 6.94 -25.10 -14.48
CA CYS A 62 7.34 -26.40 -15.04
C CYS A 62 7.21 -27.53 -14.00
N PRO A 63 6.68 -28.73 -14.35
CA PRO A 63 6.56 -29.84 -13.43
C PRO A 63 7.92 -30.30 -12.89
N PRO A 64 7.99 -30.76 -11.62
CA PRO A 64 9.25 -31.00 -10.94
C PRO A 64 9.96 -32.21 -11.56
N THR A 65 10.99 -31.95 -12.36
CA THR A 65 12.09 -32.91 -12.55
C THR A 65 13.10 -32.71 -11.41
N ALA A 66 13.82 -33.76 -11.00
CA ALA A 66 14.65 -33.76 -9.79
C ALA A 66 15.70 -32.62 -9.72
N ALA A 67 16.15 -32.09 -10.87
CA ALA A 67 17.08 -30.95 -10.94
C ALA A 67 16.40 -29.57 -10.86
N TYR A 68 15.14 -29.45 -11.28
CA TYR A 68 14.37 -28.20 -11.24
C TYR A 68 13.73 -27.93 -9.87
N SER A 69 13.62 -28.96 -9.02
CA SER A 69 13.14 -28.85 -7.65
C SER A 69 13.96 -27.84 -6.81
N ASP A 70 15.29 -27.85 -6.92
CA ASP A 70 16.16 -26.98 -6.11
C ASP A 70 16.06 -25.51 -6.55
N VAL A 71 16.07 -25.27 -7.86
CA VAL A 71 15.91 -23.93 -8.44
C VAL A 71 14.53 -23.34 -8.14
N GLY A 72 13.46 -24.14 -8.22
CA GLY A 72 12.11 -23.71 -7.85
C GLY A 72 11.98 -23.35 -6.38
N MET A 73 12.59 -24.15 -5.49
CA MET A 73 12.65 -23.85 -4.06
C MET A 73 13.46 -22.60 -3.74
N ALA A 74 14.54 -22.33 -4.49
CA ALA A 74 15.31 -21.09 -4.37
C ALA A 74 14.50 -19.85 -4.84
N HIS A 75 13.67 -19.97 -5.88
CA HIS A 75 12.78 -18.88 -6.30
C HIS A 75 11.67 -18.63 -5.27
N LEU A 76 11.09 -19.68 -4.70
CA LEU A 76 10.09 -19.55 -3.63
C LEU A 76 10.69 -18.92 -2.37
N SER A 77 11.90 -19.32 -1.96
CA SER A 77 12.56 -18.73 -0.78
C SER A 77 12.84 -17.24 -1.00
N LEU A 78 13.24 -16.84 -2.21
CA LEU A 78 13.42 -15.44 -2.59
C LEU A 78 12.09 -14.66 -2.61
N ALA A 79 11.02 -15.25 -3.14
CA ALA A 79 9.68 -14.65 -3.11
C ALA A 79 9.21 -14.42 -1.67
N ILE A 80 9.38 -15.42 -0.79
CA ILE A 80 9.05 -15.31 0.64
C ILE A 80 9.88 -14.22 1.31
N ALA A 81 11.19 -14.16 1.06
CA ALA A 81 12.07 -13.13 1.61
C ALA A 81 11.58 -11.72 1.21
N ASN A 82 11.23 -11.52 -0.05
CA ASN A 82 10.68 -10.24 -0.50
C ASN A 82 9.31 -9.92 0.12
N LEU A 83 8.43 -10.92 0.31
CA LEU A 83 7.15 -10.72 1.02
C LEU A 83 7.40 -10.29 2.48
N THR A 84 8.39 -10.87 3.17
CA THR A 84 8.77 -10.43 4.52
C THR A 84 9.32 -9.00 4.54
N SER A 85 10.06 -8.59 3.49
CA SER A 85 10.49 -7.20 3.33
C SER A 85 9.32 -6.24 3.16
N LEU A 86 8.29 -6.62 2.38
CA LEU A 86 7.05 -5.82 2.26
C LEU A 86 6.38 -5.57 3.61
N GLU A 87 6.27 -6.61 4.45
CA GLU A 87 5.73 -6.48 5.81
C GLU A 87 6.61 -5.53 6.67
N ALA A 88 7.93 -5.62 6.54
CA ALA A 88 8.85 -4.75 7.24
C ALA A 88 8.70 -3.27 6.82
N PHE A 89 8.50 -2.98 5.54
CA PHE A 89 8.27 -1.61 5.07
C PHE A 89 7.00 -1.00 5.67
N VAL A 90 5.92 -1.77 5.83
CA VAL A 90 4.70 -1.29 6.48
C VAL A 90 5.00 -0.89 7.94
N ARG A 91 5.74 -1.73 8.68
CA ARG A 91 6.15 -1.41 10.05
C ARG A 91 7.05 -0.17 10.13
N GLN A 92 7.97 -0.01 9.19
CA GLN A 92 8.87 1.14 9.12
C GLN A 92 8.10 2.43 8.81
N ALA A 93 7.14 2.38 7.89
CA ALA A 93 6.27 3.52 7.58
C ALA A 93 5.41 3.93 8.78
N ASP A 94 4.86 2.97 9.52
CA ASP A 94 4.11 3.24 10.75
C ASP A 94 5.00 3.83 11.85
N ALA A 95 6.21 3.29 12.04
CA ALA A 95 7.18 3.85 12.98
C ALA A 95 7.55 5.30 12.64
N LEU A 96 7.76 5.61 11.36
CA LEU A 96 8.01 6.95 10.87
C LEU A 96 6.83 7.89 11.17
N ARG A 97 5.59 7.44 10.92
CA ARG A 97 4.37 8.18 11.27
C ARG A 97 4.28 8.45 12.77
N LEU A 98 4.51 7.45 13.62
CA LEU A 98 4.46 7.65 15.08
C LEU A 98 5.56 8.59 15.56
N GLN A 99 6.76 8.48 15.01
CA GLN A 99 7.88 9.36 15.35
C GLN A 99 7.58 10.82 15.01
N THR A 100 6.99 11.09 13.85
CA THR A 100 6.61 12.45 13.44
C THR A 100 5.51 13.01 14.35
N LEU A 101 4.48 12.22 14.65
CA LEU A 101 3.42 12.62 15.59
C LEU A 101 3.95 12.90 16.99
N TYR A 102 4.94 12.14 17.47
CA TYR A 102 5.56 12.35 18.77
C TYR A 102 6.39 13.64 18.83
N LYS A 103 7.05 14.02 17.74
CA LYS A 103 7.86 15.25 17.67
C LYS A 103 7.02 16.53 17.63
N LEU A 104 5.81 16.49 17.09
CA LEU A 104 4.97 17.69 16.93
C LEU A 104 4.61 18.36 18.27
N PRO A 105 4.15 17.66 19.32
CA PRO A 105 3.88 18.26 20.64
C PRO A 105 5.11 18.80 21.37
N GLN A 106 6.32 18.41 20.96
CA GLN A 106 7.56 18.96 21.54
C GLN A 106 7.85 20.38 21.00
N ILE A 107 7.22 20.75 19.89
CA ILE A 107 7.40 22.04 19.19
C ILE A 107 6.15 22.92 19.36
N LEU A 108 4.97 22.30 19.33
CA LEU A 108 3.68 22.95 19.39
C LEU A 108 3.14 23.04 20.81
N THR A 109 2.29 24.04 21.07
CA THR A 109 1.50 24.07 22.31
C THR A 109 0.45 22.95 22.31
N ALA A 110 -0.06 22.58 23.49
CA ALA A 110 -1.10 21.56 23.63
C ALA A 110 -2.35 21.83 22.77
N ARG A 111 -2.74 23.10 22.61
CA ARG A 111 -3.90 23.48 21.79
C ARG A 111 -3.60 23.33 20.29
N GLN A 112 -2.40 23.73 19.86
CA GLN A 112 -1.96 23.57 18.47
C GLN A 112 -1.82 22.08 18.11
N SER A 113 -1.23 21.26 18.98
CA SER A 113 -1.08 19.81 18.75
C SER A 113 -2.43 19.10 18.69
N ALA A 114 -3.37 19.42 19.59
CA ALA A 114 -4.72 18.87 19.56
C ALA A 114 -5.43 19.14 18.22
N ARG A 115 -5.36 20.38 17.71
CA ARG A 115 -5.93 20.72 16.39
C ARG A 115 -5.23 20.01 15.24
N CYS A 116 -3.90 19.93 15.26
CA CYS A 116 -3.13 19.17 14.28
C CYS A 116 -3.54 17.69 14.26
N PHE A 117 -3.68 17.05 15.41
CA PHE A 117 -4.07 15.64 15.49
C PHE A 117 -5.50 15.40 15.03
N LEU A 118 -6.44 16.30 15.35
CA LEU A 118 -7.81 16.24 14.84
C LEU A 118 -7.85 16.32 13.31
N ALA A 119 -7.08 17.25 12.72
CA ALA A 119 -6.95 17.37 11.27
C ALA A 119 -6.42 16.09 10.61
N ILE A 120 -5.37 15.49 11.19
CA ILE A 120 -4.78 14.24 10.70
C ILE A 120 -5.77 13.07 10.83
N ALA A 121 -6.52 13.01 11.94
CA ALA A 121 -7.53 11.99 12.18
C ALA A 121 -8.69 12.08 11.19
N ASP A 122 -9.22 13.28 10.94
CA ASP A 122 -10.30 13.50 9.96
C ASP A 122 -9.86 13.09 8.55
N HIS A 123 -8.66 13.50 8.11
CA HIS A 123 -8.12 13.08 6.83
C HIS A 123 -7.94 11.56 6.74
N SER A 124 -7.40 10.93 7.80
CA SER A 124 -7.23 9.47 7.86
C SER A 124 -8.57 8.73 7.82
N HIS A 125 -9.61 9.30 8.42
CA HIS A 125 -10.96 8.74 8.40
C HIS A 125 -11.56 8.83 6.99
N ARG A 126 -11.45 10.00 6.32
CA ARG A 126 -11.89 10.18 4.93
C ARG A 126 -11.20 9.21 3.97
N LEU A 127 -9.89 9.04 4.09
CA LEU A 127 -9.15 8.07 3.28
C LEU A 127 -9.67 6.64 3.51
N ARG A 128 -9.89 6.23 4.76
CA ARG A 128 -10.47 4.91 5.06
C ARG A 128 -11.88 4.75 4.48
N ALA A 129 -12.72 5.77 4.58
CA ALA A 129 -14.05 5.76 3.99
C ALA A 129 -13.97 5.59 2.46
N LEU A 130 -13.11 6.34 1.78
CA LEU A 130 -12.85 6.17 0.35
C LEU A 130 -12.40 4.75 0.03
N THR A 131 -11.39 4.21 0.73
CA THR A 131 -10.92 2.84 0.51
C THR A 131 -12.05 1.82 0.68
N SER A 132 -12.89 1.98 1.70
CA SER A 132 -14.04 1.08 1.90
C SER A 132 -15.05 1.15 0.74
N LEU A 133 -15.29 2.33 0.18
CA LEU A 133 -16.14 2.53 -0.99
C LEU A 133 -15.52 1.91 -2.26
N TRP A 134 -14.22 2.06 -2.46
CA TRP A 134 -13.50 1.43 -3.56
C TRP A 134 -13.56 -0.10 -3.50
N LEU A 135 -13.43 -0.68 -2.30
CA LEU A 135 -13.49 -2.13 -2.10
C LEU A 135 -14.92 -2.71 -2.21
N SER A 136 -15.93 -1.94 -1.81
CA SER A 136 -17.35 -2.34 -1.90
C SER A 136 -17.98 -2.11 -3.27
N ARG A 137 -17.22 -1.58 -4.24
CA ARG A 137 -17.69 -1.39 -5.61
C ARG A 137 -18.10 -2.75 -6.20
N PRO A 138 -19.36 -2.94 -6.61
CA PRO A 138 -19.78 -4.17 -7.26
C PRO A 138 -18.99 -4.35 -8.56
N ARG A 139 -18.26 -5.47 -8.68
CA ARG A 139 -17.69 -5.90 -9.94
C ARG A 139 -18.84 -6.46 -10.77
N HIS A 140 -19.16 -5.81 -11.88
CA HIS A 140 -20.31 -6.17 -12.72
C HIS A 140 -20.31 -7.66 -13.04
N PRO A 141 -21.37 -8.43 -12.76
CA PRO A 141 -21.56 -9.75 -13.32
C PRO A 141 -22.12 -9.61 -14.73
N ASP A 142 -21.32 -9.14 -15.68
CA ASP A 142 -21.60 -9.31 -17.11
C ASP A 142 -20.96 -10.61 -17.59
N GLN A 143 -21.47 -11.73 -17.08
CA GLN A 143 -21.32 -13.00 -17.75
C GLN A 143 -22.71 -13.41 -18.25
N PRO A 144 -23.01 -13.26 -19.56
CA PRO A 144 -24.26 -13.79 -20.10
C PRO A 144 -24.33 -15.29 -19.83
N PRO A 145 -25.53 -15.83 -19.51
CA PRO A 145 -25.70 -17.26 -19.25
C PRO A 145 -25.19 -18.06 -20.45
N PRO A 146 -24.49 -19.20 -20.25
CA PRO A 146 -24.05 -20.03 -21.35
C PRO A 146 -25.27 -20.45 -22.19
N PRO A 147 -25.16 -20.48 -23.53
CA PRO A 147 -26.28 -20.86 -24.38
C PRO A 147 -26.73 -22.27 -23.98
N SER A 148 -28.00 -22.39 -23.58
CA SER A 148 -28.63 -23.69 -23.34
C SER A 148 -28.40 -24.55 -24.58
N ALA A 149 -27.66 -25.64 -24.43
CA ALA A 149 -27.38 -26.59 -25.49
C ALA A 149 -28.70 -26.96 -26.15
N GLY A 150 -28.87 -26.51 -27.40
CA GLY A 150 -30.03 -26.82 -28.21
C GLY A 150 -30.20 -28.33 -28.25
N ALA A 151 -31.38 -28.77 -27.83
CA ALA A 151 -31.86 -30.12 -28.00
C ALA A 151 -31.88 -30.44 -29.50
N GLY A 152 -30.79 -31.04 -29.99
CA GLY A 152 -30.71 -31.67 -31.30
C GLY A 152 -31.45 -33.00 -31.26
N ALA A 153 -32.76 -32.95 -31.47
CA ALA A 153 -33.54 -34.10 -31.86
C ALA A 153 -33.21 -34.51 -33.30
N GLY A 154 -33.02 -35.81 -33.56
CA GLY A 154 -33.43 -36.41 -34.84
C GLY A 154 -32.39 -37.25 -35.59
N GLY A 155 -32.73 -38.54 -35.76
CA GLY A 155 -32.23 -39.45 -36.81
C GLY A 155 -31.22 -40.49 -36.31
N ARG A 156 -31.55 -41.76 -36.02
CA ARG A 156 -31.81 -42.88 -36.99
C ARG A 156 -30.85 -42.80 -38.19
N ILE A 157 -30.12 -43.84 -38.62
CA ILE A 157 -30.46 -45.21 -39.05
C ILE A 157 -29.10 -45.98 -39.14
N HIS A 158 -28.93 -47.27 -38.77
CA HIS A 158 -28.89 -48.42 -39.69
C HIS A 158 -28.57 -49.75 -38.95
N PRO A 159 -28.93 -50.91 -39.54
CA PRO A 159 -29.04 -52.22 -38.89
C PRO A 159 -27.71 -52.96 -38.70
#